data_AF-A0A959DF47-F1
#
_entry.id   AF-A0A959DF47-F1
#
_cell.length_a   1.000
_cell.length_b   1.000
_cell.length_c   1.000
_cell.angle_alpha   90.00
_cell.angle_beta   90.00
_cell.angle_gamma   90.00
#
_symmetry.space_group_name_H-M   'P 1'
#
loop_
_entity.id
_entity.type
_entity.pdbx_description
1 polymer ?
#
loop_
_entity_poly.entity_id
_entity_poly.type
_entity_poly.pdbx_seq_one_letter_code
_entity_poly.pdbx_strand_id
1 'polypeptide(L)'
;FLFGLENDWQDKVTQGDGESYGLELFIQKKRGRLSGWLGYTLSWNWREFDEINSGRRFPFRYDRRHDVSLVLNYDLSEKVSFSAAWIYGTGNAVTLNTFRYPHDVYAGGFENPFVGNAEIESGGQKNAFRMTDYHRLDLSVQFNKKKPKWERTWVVGVYNAYYHRNPYYMTLDTERVFDAQTGQSYEKRRFREVSILPIIPSVSYQFKF
;
A
#
# COMPACT_ATOMS: atom_id res chain seq x y z
N PHE A 1 27.47 -5.83 -14.81
CA PHE A 1 26.47 -4.75 -14.95
C PHE A 1 27.02 -3.33 -14.72
N LEU A 2 28.34 -3.13 -14.52
CA LEU A 2 28.93 -1.80 -14.23
C LEU A 2 30.11 -1.42 -15.14
N PHE A 3 30.30 -2.08 -16.28
CA PHE A 3 31.49 -1.93 -17.12
C PHE A 3 31.17 -1.58 -18.58
N GLY A 4 30.22 -0.66 -18.80
CA GLY A 4 30.00 -0.02 -20.09
C GLY A 4 30.03 1.49 -19.89
N LEU A 5 31.21 2.08 -20.09
CA LEU A 5 31.48 3.53 -20.00
C LEU A 5 31.15 4.27 -21.31
N GLU A 6 30.74 3.56 -22.36
CA GLU A 6 30.44 4.15 -23.69
C GLU A 6 28.96 4.49 -23.91
N ASN A 7 28.04 3.95 -23.11
CA ASN A 7 26.61 4.22 -23.26
C ASN A 7 26.16 5.26 -22.23
N ASP A 8 25.55 6.33 -22.73
CA ASP A 8 24.99 7.38 -21.89
C ASP A 8 23.89 6.77 -21.00
N TRP A 9 23.63 7.35 -19.83
CA TRP A 9 22.70 6.74 -18.86
C TRP A 9 21.28 6.56 -19.44
N GLN A 10 20.93 7.36 -20.43
CA GLN A 10 19.68 7.36 -21.18
C GLN A 10 19.48 6.03 -21.92
N ASP A 11 20.55 5.42 -22.44
CA ASP A 11 20.50 4.13 -23.15
C ASP A 11 20.30 2.94 -22.19
N LYS A 12 20.37 3.19 -20.88
CA LYS A 12 20.09 2.20 -19.82
C LYS A 12 18.67 2.33 -19.28
N VAL A 13 17.91 3.32 -19.76
CA VAL A 13 16.52 3.56 -19.37
C VAL A 13 15.61 3.13 -20.51
N THR A 14 14.82 2.10 -20.26
CA THR A 14 13.78 1.66 -21.20
C THR A 14 12.67 2.71 -21.30
N GLN A 15 12.22 2.99 -22.52
CA GLN A 15 11.08 3.87 -22.79
C GLN A 15 9.83 3.04 -23.07
N GLY A 16 8.68 3.57 -22.71
CA GLY A 16 7.41 2.89 -22.91
C GLY A 16 6.23 3.80 -22.65
N ASP A 17 5.05 3.27 -22.92
CA ASP A 17 3.80 3.99 -22.90
C ASP A 17 3.04 3.80 -21.59
N GLY A 18 2.27 4.83 -21.23
CA GLY A 18 1.39 4.81 -20.07
C GLY A 18 0.00 5.28 -20.43
N GLU A 19 -1.00 4.44 -20.20
CA GLU A 19 -2.41 4.78 -20.41
C GLU A 19 -3.10 4.93 -19.04
N SER A 20 -3.86 6.00 -18.85
CA SER A 20 -4.63 6.19 -17.62
C SER A 20 -6.02 6.71 -17.93
N TYR A 21 -7.04 6.06 -17.37
CA TYR A 21 -8.44 6.44 -17.56
C TYR A 21 -9.25 6.09 -16.32
N GLY A 22 -10.37 6.78 -16.11
CA GLY A 22 -11.19 6.59 -14.93
C GLY A 22 -12.35 7.55 -14.82
N LEU A 23 -13.04 7.48 -13.69
CA LEU A 23 -14.16 8.31 -13.33
C LEU A 23 -14.00 8.79 -11.88
N GLU A 24 -14.27 10.07 -11.66
CA GLU A 24 -14.21 10.69 -10.33
C GLU A 24 -15.56 11.29 -9.96
N LEU A 25 -15.99 11.04 -8.72
CA LEU A 25 -17.21 11.59 -8.15
C LEU A 25 -16.84 12.33 -6.87
N PHE A 26 -17.40 13.54 -6.73
CA PHE A 26 -17.23 14.34 -5.53
C PHE A 26 -18.58 14.90 -5.09
N ILE A 27 -18.96 14.61 -3.86
CA ILE A 27 -20.20 15.07 -3.24
C ILE A 27 -19.84 15.79 -1.96
N GLN A 28 -20.35 17.02 -1.78
CA GLN A 28 -20.07 17.82 -0.60
C GLN A 28 -21.34 18.44 -0.01
N LYS A 29 -21.47 18.33 1.32
CA LYS A 29 -22.51 18.98 2.10
C LYS A 29 -21.88 20.01 3.04
N LYS A 30 -22.20 21.29 2.83
CA LYS A 30 -21.60 22.43 3.55
C LYS A 30 -22.45 22.98 4.71
N ARG A 31 -23.73 22.61 4.83
CA ARG A 31 -24.68 23.26 5.76
C ARG A 31 -25.43 22.25 6.62
N GLY A 32 -25.80 22.69 7.83
CA GLY A 32 -26.54 21.91 8.83
C GLY A 32 -25.61 21.23 9.85
N ARG A 33 -26.20 20.54 10.83
CA ARG A 33 -25.45 19.88 11.91
C ARG A 33 -24.52 18.77 11.42
N LEU A 34 -24.88 18.08 10.33
CA LEU A 34 -24.01 17.14 9.65
C LEU A 34 -23.50 17.79 8.36
N SER A 35 -22.19 17.99 8.27
CA SER A 35 -21.45 18.46 7.10
C SER A 35 -20.35 17.47 6.73
N GLY A 36 -19.78 17.58 5.54
CA GLY A 36 -18.78 16.63 5.09
C GLY A 36 -18.69 16.53 3.57
N TRP A 37 -17.87 15.58 3.12
CA TRP A 37 -17.69 15.28 1.71
C TRP A 37 -17.33 13.81 1.50
N LEU A 38 -17.69 13.30 0.31
CA LEU A 38 -17.34 11.99 -0.19
C LEU A 38 -16.66 12.19 -1.56
N GLY A 39 -15.42 11.75 -1.66
CA GLY A 39 -14.71 11.57 -2.92
C GLY A 39 -14.61 10.08 -3.25
N TYR A 40 -14.84 9.74 -4.51
CA TYR A 40 -14.61 8.41 -5.03
C TYR A 40 -14.00 8.47 -6.42
N THR A 41 -12.87 7.81 -6.60
CA THR A 41 -12.20 7.64 -7.90
C THR A 41 -12.16 6.17 -8.25
N LEU A 42 -12.66 5.86 -9.45
CA LEU A 42 -12.50 4.57 -10.11
C LEU A 42 -11.49 4.74 -11.25
N SER A 43 -10.29 4.17 -11.14
CA SER A 43 -9.22 4.42 -12.12
C SER A 43 -8.52 3.15 -12.61
N TRP A 44 -7.97 3.24 -13.81
CA TRP A 44 -7.06 2.27 -14.41
C TRP A 44 -5.80 3.02 -14.86
N ASN A 45 -4.63 2.50 -14.49
CA ASN A 45 -3.33 2.99 -14.89
C ASN A 45 -2.50 1.81 -15.39
N TRP A 46 -2.27 1.79 -16.70
CA TRP A 46 -1.51 0.77 -17.41
C TRP A 46 -0.15 1.29 -17.82
N ARG A 47 0.82 0.38 -17.88
CA ARG A 47 2.15 0.62 -18.40
C ARG A 47 2.51 -0.46 -19.39
N GLU A 48 3.20 -0.08 -20.45
CA GLU A 48 3.67 -0.97 -21.51
C GLU A 48 5.08 -0.57 -21.91
N PHE A 49 5.97 -1.55 -22.02
CA PHE A 49 7.36 -1.35 -22.45
C PHE A 49 7.75 -2.60 -23.23
N ASP A 50 8.39 -2.45 -24.38
CA ASP A 50 8.80 -3.59 -25.22
C ASP A 50 9.72 -4.57 -24.48
N GLU A 51 10.63 -4.02 -23.66
CA GLU A 51 11.66 -4.79 -22.94
C GLU A 51 11.18 -5.34 -21.59
N ILE A 52 10.05 -4.86 -21.05
CA ILE A 52 9.52 -5.29 -19.74
C ILE A 52 8.28 -6.15 -19.92
N ASN A 53 8.15 -7.22 -19.12
CA ASN A 53 6.95 -8.07 -19.11
C ASN A 53 6.62 -8.70 -20.49
N SER A 54 7.65 -8.86 -21.34
CA SER A 54 7.55 -9.39 -22.71
C SER A 54 6.66 -8.53 -23.61
N GLY A 55 6.74 -7.20 -23.50
CA GLY A 55 5.92 -6.26 -24.27
C GLY A 55 4.45 -6.22 -23.84
N ARG A 56 4.02 -7.01 -22.85
CA ARG A 56 2.62 -7.02 -22.41
C ARG A 56 2.36 -5.90 -21.42
N ARG A 57 1.27 -5.15 -21.63
CA ARG A 57 0.79 -4.18 -20.65
C ARG A 57 0.58 -4.77 -19.26
N PHE A 58 0.89 -4.00 -18.23
CA PHE A 58 0.72 -4.37 -16.82
C PHE A 58 0.23 -3.17 -16.00
N PRO A 59 -0.48 -3.37 -14.88
CA PRO A 59 -0.95 -2.26 -14.07
C PRO A 59 0.24 -1.54 -13.44
N PHE A 60 0.17 -0.21 -13.35
CA PHE A 60 1.17 0.56 -12.63
C PHE A 60 1.20 0.17 -11.14
N ARG A 61 2.36 0.27 -10.49
CA ARG A 61 2.52 -0.12 -9.07
C ARG A 61 1.52 0.61 -8.16
N TYR A 62 1.23 1.87 -8.48
CA TYR A 62 0.30 2.73 -7.75
C TYR A 62 -1.08 2.83 -8.42
N ASP A 63 -1.42 1.91 -9.33
CA ASP A 63 -2.79 1.77 -9.83
C ASP A 63 -3.71 1.46 -8.64
N ARG A 64 -4.53 2.41 -8.22
CA ARG A 64 -5.57 2.20 -7.21
C ARG A 64 -6.91 2.15 -7.92
N ARG A 65 -7.42 0.93 -8.12
CA ARG A 65 -8.69 0.71 -8.84
C ARG A 65 -9.82 1.51 -8.20
N HIS A 66 -9.94 1.39 -6.88
CA HIS A 66 -10.89 2.15 -6.09
C HIS A 66 -10.14 3.01 -5.09
N ASP A 67 -10.49 4.29 -5.02
CA ASP A 67 -9.99 5.25 -4.03
C ASP A 67 -11.19 5.99 -3.44
N VAL A 68 -11.40 5.88 -2.14
CA VAL A 68 -12.54 6.49 -1.45
C VAL A 68 -12.01 7.33 -0.29
N SER A 69 -12.52 8.54 -0.19
CA SER A 69 -12.29 9.41 0.96
C SER A 69 -13.61 10.00 1.43
N LEU A 70 -13.98 9.72 2.67
CA LEU A 70 -15.19 10.20 3.32
C LEU A 70 -14.80 11.00 4.56
N VAL A 71 -15.23 12.25 4.63
CA VAL A 71 -15.06 13.09 5.82
C VAL A 71 -16.42 13.57 6.28
N LEU A 72 -16.74 13.34 7.54
CA LEU A 72 -17.97 13.74 8.19
C LEU A 72 -17.67 14.57 9.42
N ASN A 73 -18.41 15.65 9.60
CA ASN A 73 -18.39 16.48 10.79
C ASN A 73 -19.82 16.63 11.30
N TYR A 74 -20.02 16.38 12.60
CA TYR A 74 -21.32 16.48 13.25
C TYR A 74 -21.27 17.40 14.46
N ASP A 75 -21.94 18.55 14.36
CA ASP A 75 -22.10 19.51 15.44
C ASP A 75 -23.23 19.07 16.37
N LEU A 76 -22.85 18.42 17.48
CA LEU A 76 -23.80 18.07 18.54
C LEU A 76 -24.31 19.33 19.23
N SER A 77 -23.45 20.32 19.45
CA SER A 77 -23.81 21.65 19.95
C SER A 77 -22.71 22.66 19.58
N GLU A 78 -22.90 23.94 19.90
CA GLU A 78 -21.84 24.96 19.75
C GLU A 78 -20.56 24.66 20.54
N LYS A 79 -20.63 23.73 21.50
CA LYS A 79 -19.52 23.35 22.39
C LYS A 79 -18.92 21.99 22.08
N VAL A 80 -19.61 21.14 21.32
CA VAL A 80 -19.21 19.75 21.10
C VAL A 80 -19.47 19.37 19.65
N SER A 81 -18.41 18.96 18.95
CA SER A 81 -18.49 18.44 17.60
C SER A 81 -17.71 17.13 17.47
N PHE A 82 -18.17 16.27 16.57
CA PHE A 82 -17.56 15.00 16.22
C PHE A 82 -17.04 15.08 14.80
N SER A 83 -15.87 14.51 14.56
CA SER A 83 -15.31 14.36 13.22
C SER A 83 -14.93 12.91 12.96
N ALA A 84 -15.21 12.45 11.75
CA ALA A 84 -14.80 11.15 11.26
C ALA A 84 -14.17 11.31 9.88
N ALA A 85 -13.02 10.69 9.67
CA ALA A 85 -12.39 10.57 8.37
C ALA A 85 -12.18 9.09 8.07
N TRP A 86 -12.78 8.60 7.00
CA TRP A 86 -12.59 7.25 6.52
C TRP A 86 -11.96 7.30 5.13
N ILE A 87 -10.82 6.65 5.00
CA ILE A 87 -10.12 6.50 3.72
C ILE A 87 -10.05 5.01 3.39
N TYR A 88 -10.26 4.70 2.12
CA TYR A 88 -10.14 3.36 1.57
C TYR A 88 -9.42 3.44 0.23
N GLY A 89 -8.70 2.39 -0.12
CA GLY A 89 -8.51 2.08 -1.53
C GLY A 89 -7.73 0.81 -1.76
N THR A 90 -7.84 0.35 -2.99
CA THR A 90 -7.28 -0.93 -3.43
C THR A 90 -5.78 -0.98 -3.17
N GLY A 91 -5.30 -2.14 -2.75
CA GLY A 91 -3.89 -2.38 -2.50
C GLY A 91 -3.00 -2.16 -3.73
N ASN A 92 -1.74 -1.84 -3.48
CA ASN A 92 -0.75 -1.62 -4.53
C ASN A 92 -0.54 -2.89 -5.37
N ALA A 93 -0.26 -2.68 -6.66
CA ALA A 93 0.06 -3.77 -7.58
C ALA A 93 1.49 -4.25 -7.34
N VAL A 94 1.68 -5.57 -7.23
CA VAL A 94 2.96 -6.20 -6.91
C VAL A 94 3.25 -7.40 -7.82
N THR A 95 4.52 -7.57 -8.20
CA THR A 95 4.99 -8.76 -8.90
C THR A 95 5.40 -9.80 -7.86
N LEU A 96 4.86 -11.01 -7.97
CA LEU A 96 5.31 -12.16 -7.20
C LEU A 96 5.95 -13.17 -8.16
N ASN A 97 7.04 -13.80 -7.75
CA ASN A 97 7.62 -14.91 -8.50
C ASN A 97 6.75 -16.15 -8.28
N THR A 98 6.18 -16.66 -9.36
CA THR A 98 5.18 -17.74 -9.31
C THR A 98 5.79 -19.11 -9.54
N PHE A 99 7.00 -19.19 -10.10
CA PHE A 99 7.67 -20.44 -10.41
C PHE A 99 9.07 -20.50 -9.83
N ARG A 100 9.40 -21.67 -9.31
CA ARG A 100 10.72 -22.05 -8.84
C ARG A 100 11.06 -23.41 -9.42
N TYR A 101 12.21 -23.52 -10.07
CA TYR A 101 12.73 -24.81 -10.45
C TYR A 101 14.20 -24.92 -10.04
N PRO A 102 14.62 -26.09 -9.51
CA PRO A 102 16.01 -26.35 -9.23
C PRO A 102 16.79 -26.36 -10.55
N HIS A 103 17.94 -25.73 -10.55
CA HIS A 103 18.86 -25.72 -11.68
C HIS A 103 20.26 -26.03 -11.16
N ASP A 104 20.87 -27.06 -11.73
CA ASP A 104 22.25 -27.41 -11.45
C ASP A 104 23.16 -26.36 -12.08
N VAL A 105 23.94 -25.67 -11.25
CA VAL A 105 24.94 -24.71 -11.69
C VAL A 105 26.30 -25.34 -11.51
N TYR A 106 26.96 -25.60 -12.63
CA TYR A 106 28.35 -26.01 -12.63
C TYR A 106 29.22 -24.79 -12.29
N ALA A 107 29.86 -24.84 -11.13
CA ALA A 107 30.75 -23.80 -10.63
C ALA A 107 32.09 -24.41 -10.20
N GLY A 108 33.16 -23.62 -10.27
CA GLY A 108 34.54 -24.09 -10.04
C GLY A 108 35.40 -23.99 -11.29
N GLY A 109 36.71 -23.79 -11.12
CA GLY A 109 37.68 -23.76 -12.22
C GLY A 109 37.87 -25.14 -12.86
N PHE A 110 38.55 -25.19 -14.00
CA PHE A 110 38.79 -26.41 -14.79
C PHE A 110 39.35 -27.61 -13.98
N GLU A 111 40.03 -27.36 -12.87
CA GLU A 111 40.66 -28.39 -12.04
C GLU A 111 39.76 -28.95 -10.93
N ASN A 112 38.63 -28.31 -10.61
CA ASN A 112 37.71 -28.77 -9.56
C ASN A 112 36.26 -28.27 -9.80
N PRO A 113 35.57 -28.81 -10.81
CA PRO A 113 34.16 -28.49 -11.03
C PRO A 113 33.30 -29.16 -9.95
N PHE A 114 32.38 -28.39 -9.36
CA PHE A 114 31.33 -28.92 -8.49
C PHE A 114 29.96 -28.46 -8.98
N VAL A 115 28.96 -29.29 -8.70
CA VAL A 115 27.55 -28.98 -9.00
C VAL A 115 26.97 -28.28 -7.79
N GLY A 116 26.79 -26.96 -7.90
CA GLY A 116 25.95 -26.20 -6.99
C GLY A 116 24.48 -26.35 -7.38
N ASN A 117 23.58 -26.39 -6.41
CA ASN A 117 22.15 -26.24 -6.68
C ASN A 117 21.81 -24.75 -6.62
N ALA A 118 21.35 -24.16 -7.72
CA ALA A 118 20.74 -22.84 -7.70
C ALA A 118 19.26 -22.96 -7.96
N GLU A 119 18.47 -22.07 -7.35
CA GLU A 119 17.06 -21.95 -7.66
C GLU A 119 16.90 -20.83 -8.68
N ILE A 120 16.35 -21.14 -9.86
CA ILE A 120 15.94 -20.12 -10.81
C ILE A 120 14.48 -19.79 -10.53
N GLU A 121 14.22 -18.51 -10.32
CA GLU A 121 12.89 -17.97 -10.15
C GLU A 121 12.45 -17.36 -11.49
N SER A 122 11.35 -17.86 -12.04
CA SER A 122 10.73 -17.25 -13.21
C SER A 122 9.61 -16.34 -12.76
N GLY A 123 9.70 -15.08 -13.17
CA GLY A 123 8.76 -14.02 -12.79
C GLY A 123 7.37 -14.30 -13.35
N GLY A 124 6.35 -14.19 -12.49
CA GLY A 124 4.98 -14.06 -12.97
C GLY A 124 4.79 -12.78 -13.77
N GLN A 125 3.57 -12.57 -14.29
CA GLN A 125 3.23 -11.30 -14.94
C GLN A 125 3.52 -10.12 -14.00
N LYS A 126 4.12 -9.07 -14.54
CA LYS A 126 4.49 -7.89 -13.76
C LYS A 126 3.25 -7.27 -13.11
N ASN A 127 3.35 -6.94 -11.82
CA ASN A 127 2.30 -6.29 -11.03
C ASN A 127 0.93 -7.02 -11.06
N ALA A 128 0.91 -8.33 -11.31
CA ALA A 128 -0.32 -9.10 -11.45
C ALA A 128 -1.06 -9.37 -10.13
N PHE A 129 -0.40 -9.18 -8.99
CA PHE A 129 -0.98 -9.40 -7.67
C PHE A 129 -1.28 -8.08 -6.97
N ARG A 130 -2.10 -8.15 -5.92
CA ARG A 130 -2.46 -6.99 -5.10
C ARG A 130 -2.13 -7.26 -3.65
N MET A 131 -1.54 -6.26 -3.00
CA MET A 131 -1.43 -6.22 -1.55
C MET A 131 -2.82 -6.10 -0.91
N THR A 132 -2.91 -6.33 0.40
CA THR A 132 -4.13 -6.05 1.16
C THR A 132 -4.59 -4.61 0.95
N ASP A 133 -5.90 -4.42 0.78
CA ASP A 133 -6.50 -3.11 0.61
C ASP A 133 -6.21 -2.20 1.81
N TYR A 134 -5.95 -0.92 1.52
CA TYR A 134 -5.77 0.07 2.57
C TYR A 134 -7.12 0.57 3.03
N HIS A 135 -7.37 0.57 4.34
CA HIS A 135 -8.45 1.37 4.90
C HIS A 135 -8.16 1.84 6.32
N ARG A 136 -8.58 3.07 6.62
CA ARG A 136 -8.37 3.70 7.92
C ARG A 136 -9.56 4.56 8.32
N LEU A 137 -10.02 4.38 9.56
CA LEU A 137 -10.99 5.27 10.20
C LEU A 137 -10.29 6.08 11.29
N ASP A 138 -10.37 7.39 11.17
CA ASP A 138 -9.91 8.34 12.19
C ASP A 138 -11.15 9.02 12.79
N LEU A 139 -11.20 9.07 14.12
CA LEU A 139 -12.31 9.69 14.86
C LEU A 139 -11.77 10.75 15.80
N SER A 140 -12.49 11.86 15.94
CA SER A 140 -12.19 12.85 16.96
C SER A 140 -13.43 13.54 17.49
N VAL A 141 -13.29 14.05 18.71
CA VAL A 141 -14.29 14.85 19.41
C VAL A 141 -13.62 16.14 19.82
N GLN A 142 -14.24 17.26 19.47
CA GLN A 142 -13.79 18.59 19.83
C GLN A 142 -14.73 19.19 20.88
N PHE A 143 -14.16 19.69 21.96
CA PHE A 143 -14.85 20.42 23.01
C PHE A 143 -14.40 21.88 23.00
N ASN A 144 -15.28 22.78 22.54
CA ASN A 144 -15.05 24.21 22.53
C ASN A 144 -15.73 24.88 23.73
N LYS A 145 -15.00 25.76 24.41
CA LYS A 145 -15.55 26.65 25.44
C LYS A 145 -15.09 28.08 25.21
N LYS A 146 -16.02 28.89 24.69
CA LYS A 146 -15.88 30.34 24.55
C LYS A 146 -16.21 31.07 25.84
N LYS A 147 -15.37 32.04 26.21
CA LYS A 147 -15.56 33.01 27.30
C LYS A 147 -15.28 34.42 26.78
N PRO A 148 -15.72 35.48 27.48
CA PRO A 148 -15.57 36.85 26.99
C PRO A 148 -14.13 37.31 26.71
N LYS A 149 -13.13 36.71 27.38
CA LYS A 149 -11.72 37.10 27.30
C LYS A 149 -10.79 36.00 26.77
N TRP A 150 -11.34 34.83 26.43
CA TRP A 150 -10.55 33.70 25.96
C TRP A 150 -11.44 32.58 25.42
N GLU A 151 -10.88 31.77 24.54
CA GLU A 151 -11.47 30.56 24.01
C GLU A 151 -10.52 29.39 24.26
N ARG A 152 -11.06 28.26 24.68
CA ARG A 152 -10.28 27.02 24.81
C ARG A 152 -10.96 25.89 24.07
N THR A 153 -10.13 25.04 23.48
CA THR A 153 -10.56 23.92 22.67
C THR A 153 -9.75 22.69 23.04
N TRP A 154 -10.45 21.62 23.42
CA TRP A 154 -9.85 20.29 23.54
C TRP A 154 -10.22 19.48 22.31
N VAL A 155 -9.27 18.75 21.74
CA VAL A 155 -9.52 17.75 20.70
C VAL A 155 -9.00 16.43 21.21
N VAL A 156 -9.88 15.45 21.34
CA VAL A 156 -9.53 14.07 21.69
C VAL A 156 -9.81 13.21 20.48
N GLY A 157 -8.83 12.46 20.03
CA GLY A 157 -8.95 11.66 18.81
C GLY A 157 -8.31 10.29 18.94
N VAL A 158 -8.67 9.45 17.98
CA VAL A 158 -8.06 8.15 17.76
C VAL A 158 -7.84 7.97 16.27
N TYR A 159 -6.59 7.74 15.91
CA TYR A 159 -6.16 7.44 14.56
C TYR A 159 -6.15 5.91 14.36
N ASN A 160 -6.59 5.45 13.19
CA ASN A 160 -6.77 4.02 12.89
C ASN A 160 -7.63 3.28 13.95
N ALA A 161 -8.84 3.77 14.18
CA ALA A 161 -9.74 3.39 15.27
C ALA A 161 -10.02 1.88 15.40
N TYR A 162 -10.02 1.12 14.29
CA TYR A 162 -10.25 -0.33 14.29
C TYR A 162 -8.98 -1.17 14.11
N TYR A 163 -7.79 -0.56 14.24
CA TYR A 163 -6.50 -1.25 14.11
C TYR A 163 -6.33 -2.08 12.84
N HIS A 164 -6.78 -1.57 11.68
CA HIS A 164 -6.55 -2.31 10.45
C HIS A 164 -5.07 -2.27 10.12
N ARG A 165 -4.53 -3.44 9.78
CA ARG A 165 -3.12 -3.64 9.45
C ARG A 165 -2.91 -3.25 8.00
N ASN A 166 -2.81 -1.95 7.78
CA ASN A 166 -2.53 -1.37 6.48
C ASN A 166 -1.06 -1.62 6.09
N PRO A 167 -0.80 -2.39 5.02
CA PRO A 167 0.54 -2.82 4.71
C PRO A 167 1.39 -1.68 4.13
N TYR A 168 2.56 -1.45 4.71
CA TYR A 168 3.54 -0.44 4.27
C TYR A 168 4.48 -1.01 3.21
N TYR A 169 4.92 -2.26 3.41
CA TYR A 169 5.69 -3.03 2.44
C TYR A 169 5.40 -4.52 2.59
N MET A 170 5.81 -5.28 1.60
CA MET A 170 5.73 -6.73 1.57
C MET A 170 7.14 -7.30 1.47
N THR A 171 7.41 -8.37 2.21
CA THR A 171 8.66 -9.12 2.18
C THR A 171 8.39 -10.59 1.86
N LEU A 172 9.36 -11.24 1.26
CA LEU A 172 9.41 -12.70 1.20
C LEU A 172 9.83 -13.23 2.58
N ASP A 173 9.18 -14.27 3.05
CA ASP A 173 9.48 -14.99 4.28
C ASP A 173 9.40 -16.49 4.01
N THR A 174 10.04 -17.31 4.85
CA THR A 174 10.05 -18.77 4.70
C THR A 174 9.58 -19.42 5.99
N GLU A 175 8.58 -20.29 5.88
CA GLU A 175 8.01 -21.02 7.01
C GLU A 175 8.33 -22.50 6.88
N ARG A 176 8.84 -23.11 7.96
CA ARG A 176 9.09 -24.54 8.01
C ARG A 176 7.80 -25.26 8.36
N VAL A 177 7.25 -25.99 7.39
CA VAL A 177 6.01 -26.75 7.53
C VAL A 177 6.37 -28.22 7.76
N PHE A 178 5.77 -28.83 8.78
CA PHE A 178 5.86 -30.27 9.01
C PHE A 178 4.65 -30.96 8.35
N ASP A 179 4.93 -31.90 7.47
CA ASP A 179 3.91 -32.73 6.86
C ASP A 179 3.74 -34.01 7.68
N ALA A 180 2.59 -34.12 8.35
CA ALA A 180 2.26 -35.27 9.19
C ALA A 180 2.03 -36.57 8.39
N GLN A 181 1.77 -36.50 7.08
CA GLN A 181 1.58 -37.68 6.23
C GLN A 181 2.90 -38.27 5.75
N THR A 182 3.90 -37.42 5.47
CA THR A 182 5.23 -37.84 4.99
C THR A 182 6.30 -37.87 6.08
N GLY A 183 6.03 -37.29 7.25
CA GLY A 183 6.96 -37.18 8.37
C GLY A 183 8.13 -36.23 8.10
N GLN A 184 8.08 -35.45 7.02
CA GLN A 184 9.15 -34.55 6.59
C GLN A 184 8.81 -33.09 6.89
N SER A 185 9.84 -32.29 7.19
CA SER A 185 9.73 -30.84 7.19
C SER A 185 10.20 -30.27 5.87
N TYR A 186 9.41 -29.37 5.28
CA TYR A 186 9.84 -28.59 4.13
C TYR A 186 9.66 -27.10 4.38
N GLU A 187 10.43 -26.30 3.66
CA GLU A 187 10.32 -24.85 3.69
C GLU A 187 9.29 -24.37 2.67
N LYS A 188 8.27 -23.66 3.14
CA LYS A 188 7.24 -23.03 2.33
C LYS A 188 7.46 -21.52 2.35
N ARG A 189 7.70 -20.93 1.18
CA ARG A 189 7.72 -19.47 1.04
C ARG A 189 6.33 -18.90 1.29
N ARG A 190 6.29 -17.80 2.02
CA ARG A 190 5.10 -16.98 2.22
C ARG A 190 5.44 -15.52 2.00
N PHE A 191 4.50 -14.77 1.45
CA PHE A 191 4.61 -13.32 1.40
C PHE A 191 4.06 -12.76 2.70
N ARG A 192 4.87 -11.95 3.37
CA ARG A 192 4.51 -11.29 4.61
C ARG A 192 4.36 -9.80 4.37
N GLU A 193 3.19 -9.29 4.65
CA GLU A 193 2.93 -7.86 4.66
C GLU A 193 3.23 -7.28 6.05
N VAL A 194 3.92 -6.13 6.07
CA VAL A 194 4.32 -5.46 7.31
C VAL A 194 3.55 -4.14 7.41
N SER A 195 2.86 -3.96 8.54
CA SER A 195 2.11 -2.74 8.88
C SER A 195 2.79 -2.05 10.05
N ILE A 196 2.89 -0.72 10.00
CA ILE A 196 3.61 0.08 11.01
C ILE A 196 2.72 0.97 11.87
N LEU A 197 1.45 1.18 11.49
CA LEU A 197 0.55 2.13 12.15
C LEU A 197 -0.50 1.41 13.00
N PRO A 198 -0.35 1.40 14.34
CA PRO A 198 -1.37 0.88 15.24
C PRO A 198 -2.50 1.88 15.48
N ILE A 199 -3.34 1.59 16.46
CA ILE A 199 -4.24 2.59 17.06
C ILE A 199 -3.36 3.66 17.72
N ILE A 200 -3.53 4.92 17.33
CA ILE A 200 -2.78 6.04 17.93
C ILE A 200 -3.77 7.01 18.57
N PRO A 201 -3.89 7.03 19.91
CA PRO A 201 -4.70 8.04 20.60
C PRO A 201 -4.01 9.40 20.51
N SER A 202 -4.81 10.46 20.46
CA SER A 202 -4.31 11.85 20.45
C SER A 202 -5.15 12.75 21.34
N VAL A 203 -4.47 13.70 21.98
CA VAL A 203 -5.10 14.77 22.74
C VAL A 203 -4.38 16.07 22.39
N SER A 204 -5.15 17.08 22.02
CA SER A 204 -4.65 18.42 21.72
C SER A 204 -5.43 19.45 22.52
N TYR A 205 -4.72 20.47 22.98
CA TYR A 205 -5.30 21.62 23.68
C TYR A 205 -4.88 22.90 22.98
N GLN A 206 -5.87 23.69 22.61
CA GLN A 206 -5.67 25.00 22.02
C GLN A 206 -6.29 26.05 22.94
N PHE A 207 -5.52 27.11 23.21
CA PHE A 207 -5.97 28.27 23.96
C PHE A 207 -5.79 29.52 23.10
N LYS A 208 -6.80 30.38 23.09
CA LYS A 208 -6.81 31.64 22.35
C LYS A 208 -7.25 32.77 23.28
N PHE A 209 -6.52 33.87 23.26
CA PHE A 209 -6.82 35.10 24.01
C PHE A 209 -7.78 35.99 23.23
#